data_AF-A0A4Q7NZU2-F1
#
_entry.id   AF-A0A4Q7NZU2-F1
#
_cell.length_a   1.000
_cell.length_b   1.000
_cell.length_c   1.000
_cell.angle_alpha   90.00
_cell.angle_beta   90.00
_cell.angle_gamma   90.00
#
_symmetry.space_group_name_H-M   'P 1'
#
loop_
_entity.id
_entity.type
_entity.pdbx_description
1 polymer ?
#
loop_
_entity_poly.entity_id
_entity_poly.type
_entity_poly.pdbx_seq_one_letter_code
_entity_poly.pdbx_strand_id
1 'polypeptide(L)'
;MNTTKLNKTYDLIDQANAEDPNQEMVKSKALPKELIYGRRMTQMLIDYVRAPSLALLIATRAQHICRWQIPRSRYPKDRVGYLQWREDLKKFHADKTSSLLHQLDYDADTIQRVSFLLQKKQLKKDWEVQLLEDVACLVFLRYYAEDFIHKHTDEKVVSILKKTWKKMSEKARKKAIEFNYSSPLNQLLKEALEQNS
;
A
#
# COMPACT_ATOMS: atom_id res chain seq x y z
N MET A 1 11.39 -14.21 -16.36
CA MET A 1 11.50 -12.90 -15.70
C MET A 1 12.98 -12.60 -15.52
N ASN A 2 13.49 -11.48 -16.05
CA ASN A 2 14.90 -11.13 -15.83
C ASN A 2 15.05 -10.58 -14.40
N THR A 3 15.41 -11.46 -13.47
CA THR A 3 15.55 -11.15 -12.03
C THR A 3 16.50 -9.98 -11.79
N THR A 4 17.54 -9.82 -12.63
CA THR A 4 18.48 -8.71 -12.53
C THR A 4 17.82 -7.35 -12.84
N LYS A 5 16.94 -7.29 -13.84
CA LYS A 5 16.23 -6.05 -14.21
C LYS A 5 15.18 -5.64 -13.15
N LEU A 6 14.46 -6.63 -12.60
CA LEU A 6 13.53 -6.39 -11.50
C LEU A 6 14.25 -5.93 -10.23
N ASN A 7 15.38 -6.54 -9.87
CA ASN A 7 16.16 -6.12 -8.70
C ASN A 7 16.65 -4.68 -8.84
N LYS A 8 17.21 -4.30 -10.00
CA LYS A 8 17.58 -2.90 -10.29
C LYS A 8 16.39 -1.94 -10.16
N THR A 9 15.21 -2.37 -10.59
CA THR A 9 13.97 -1.57 -10.43
C THR A 9 13.64 -1.35 -8.96
N TYR A 10 13.74 -2.40 -8.15
CA TYR A 10 13.54 -2.28 -6.70
C TYR A 10 14.60 -1.39 -6.05
N ASP A 11 15.85 -1.47 -6.47
CA ASP A 11 16.93 -0.63 -5.95
C ASP A 11 16.66 0.85 -6.23
N LEU A 12 16.23 1.21 -7.44
CA LEU A 12 15.86 2.60 -7.77
C LEU A 12 14.65 3.10 -6.97
N ILE A 13 13.62 2.26 -6.79
CA ILE A 13 12.46 2.61 -5.96
C ILE A 13 12.88 2.80 -4.49
N ASP A 14 13.70 1.90 -3.97
CA ASP A 14 14.22 1.95 -2.61
C ASP A 14 15.09 3.17 -2.39
N GLN A 15 15.97 3.51 -3.34
CA GLN A 15 16.80 4.70 -3.28
C GLN A 15 15.94 5.96 -3.21
N ALA A 16 14.91 6.07 -4.06
CA ALA A 16 14.00 7.21 -4.05
C ALA A 16 13.18 7.30 -2.74
N ASN A 17 12.84 6.16 -2.14
CA ASN A 17 12.15 6.11 -0.84
C ASN A 17 13.09 6.30 0.36
N ALA A 18 14.39 6.05 0.22
CA ALA A 18 15.38 6.25 1.27
C ALA A 18 15.58 7.74 1.59
N GLU A 19 15.20 8.63 0.67
CA GLU A 19 15.18 10.08 0.88
C GLU A 19 14.03 10.56 1.78
N ASP A 20 13.11 9.67 2.21
CA ASP A 20 12.04 10.06 3.14
C ASP A 20 12.62 10.52 4.48
N PRO A 21 12.42 11.80 4.88
CA PRO A 21 12.95 12.31 6.14
C PRO A 21 12.22 11.71 7.35
N ASN A 22 11.05 11.13 7.15
CA ASN A 22 10.28 10.51 8.22
C ASN A 22 10.83 9.12 8.51
N GLN A 23 11.18 8.88 9.77
CA GLN A 23 11.76 7.61 10.21
C GLN A 23 10.73 6.75 10.97
N GLU A 24 10.85 5.44 10.90
CA GLU A 24 10.16 4.46 11.73
C GLU A 24 11.18 3.48 12.32
N MET A 25 10.98 3.10 13.58
CA MET A 25 11.85 2.16 14.29
C MET A 25 11.48 0.72 13.92
N VAL A 26 12.40 0.00 13.27
CA VAL A 26 12.25 -1.41 12.93
C VAL A 26 13.45 -2.18 13.47
N LYS A 27 13.21 -3.14 14.38
CA LYS A 27 14.28 -3.93 15.05
C LYS A 27 15.40 -3.03 15.61
N SER A 28 15.00 -1.97 16.31
CA SER A 28 15.90 -0.97 16.92
C SER A 28 16.73 -0.15 15.93
N LYS A 29 16.39 -0.13 14.64
CA LYS A 29 16.99 0.74 13.63
C LYS A 29 15.96 1.74 13.13
N ALA A 30 16.31 3.02 13.10
CA ALA A 30 15.54 4.05 12.41
C ALA A 30 15.74 3.88 10.90
N LEU A 31 14.65 3.69 10.17
CA LEU A 31 14.67 3.60 8.71
C LEU A 31 13.59 4.51 8.09
N PRO A 32 13.80 5.03 6.87
CA PRO A 32 12.81 5.83 6.16
C PRO A 32 11.47 5.11 6.01
N LYS A 33 10.35 5.80 6.32
CA LYS A 33 9.01 5.18 6.40
C LYS A 33 8.57 4.59 5.07
N GLU A 34 8.65 5.34 3.99
CA GLU A 34 8.20 4.84 2.68
C GLU A 34 9.11 3.70 2.14
N LEU A 35 10.38 3.64 2.57
CA LEU A 35 11.27 2.51 2.26
C LEU A 35 10.79 1.22 2.95
N ILE A 36 10.50 1.31 4.25
CA ILE A 36 9.95 0.18 5.00
C ILE A 36 8.60 -0.26 4.41
N TYR A 37 7.74 0.69 4.08
CA TYR A 37 6.42 0.41 3.52
C TYR A 37 6.52 -0.38 2.21
N GLY A 38 7.34 0.08 1.25
CA GLY A 38 7.57 -0.64 -0.01
C GLY A 38 8.09 -2.07 0.20
N ARG A 39 8.99 -2.27 1.17
CA ARG A 39 9.50 -3.60 1.56
C ARG A 39 8.42 -4.51 2.13
N ARG A 40 7.58 -3.99 3.04
CA ARG A 40 6.44 -4.73 3.62
C ARG A 40 5.42 -5.11 2.56
N MET A 41 5.15 -4.22 1.59
CA MET A 41 4.28 -4.49 0.45
C MET A 41 4.78 -5.67 -0.38
N THR A 42 6.07 -5.68 -0.76
CA THR A 42 6.64 -6.80 -1.50
C THR A 42 6.60 -8.11 -0.72
N GLN A 43 6.97 -8.11 0.57
CA GLN A 43 6.92 -9.31 1.39
C GLN A 43 5.50 -9.88 1.48
N MET A 44 4.51 -9.01 1.75
CA MET A 44 3.11 -9.42 1.82
C MET A 44 2.60 -9.98 0.48
N LEU A 45 2.99 -9.38 -0.65
CA LEU A 45 2.60 -9.91 -1.96
C LEU A 45 3.14 -11.32 -2.20
N ILE A 46 4.42 -11.57 -1.88
CA ILE A 46 5.05 -12.89 -2.07
C ILE A 46 4.37 -13.94 -1.19
N ASP A 47 4.00 -13.59 0.05
CA ASP A 47 3.26 -14.48 0.94
C ASP A 47 1.81 -14.73 0.48
N TYR A 48 1.21 -13.78 -0.24
CA TYR A 48 -0.21 -13.77 -0.59
C TYR A 48 -0.51 -14.30 -2.01
N VAL A 49 0.42 -14.15 -2.96
CA VAL A 49 0.25 -14.44 -4.38
C VAL A 49 1.38 -15.36 -4.86
N ARG A 50 1.03 -16.55 -5.36
CA ARG A 50 2.00 -17.59 -5.75
C ARG A 50 2.90 -17.19 -6.93
N ALA A 51 2.36 -16.47 -7.90
CA ALA A 51 3.06 -16.09 -9.13
C ALA A 51 2.57 -14.72 -9.63
N PRO A 52 2.95 -13.62 -8.95
CA PRO A 52 2.53 -12.28 -9.37
C PRO A 52 3.19 -11.91 -10.71
N SER A 53 2.50 -11.11 -11.52
CA SER A 53 3.08 -10.56 -12.75
C SER A 53 4.23 -9.60 -12.42
N LEU A 54 5.08 -9.33 -13.43
CA LEU A 54 6.14 -8.33 -13.31
C LEU A 54 5.60 -6.94 -12.98
N ALA A 55 4.51 -6.54 -13.62
CA ALA A 55 3.90 -5.24 -13.36
C ALA A 55 3.34 -5.14 -11.93
N LEU A 56 2.71 -6.20 -11.42
CA LEU A 56 2.21 -6.23 -10.04
C LEU A 56 3.34 -6.19 -9.01
N LEU A 57 4.45 -6.87 -9.25
CA LEU A 57 5.65 -6.81 -8.41
C LEU A 57 6.19 -5.37 -8.29
N ILE A 58 6.36 -4.69 -9.42
CA ILE A 58 6.85 -3.31 -9.48
C ILE A 58 5.85 -2.35 -8.83
N ALA A 59 4.56 -2.42 -9.21
CA ALA A 59 3.53 -1.54 -8.66
C ALA A 59 3.37 -1.72 -7.15
N THR A 60 3.51 -2.94 -6.64
CA THR A 60 3.48 -3.24 -5.21
C THR A 60 4.64 -2.58 -4.47
N ARG A 61 5.87 -2.70 -5.00
CA ARG A 61 7.05 -2.04 -4.40
C ARG A 61 6.88 -0.52 -4.38
N ALA A 62 6.31 0.03 -5.45
CA ALA A 62 6.16 1.46 -5.67
C ALA A 62 4.84 2.07 -5.15
N GLN A 63 4.01 1.29 -4.44
CA GLN A 63 2.63 1.69 -4.08
C GLN A 63 2.52 3.10 -3.46
N HIS A 64 3.51 3.51 -2.66
CA HIS A 64 3.62 4.84 -2.07
C HIS A 64 4.99 5.51 -2.34
N ILE A 65 5.60 5.24 -3.51
CA ILE A 65 6.91 5.81 -3.85
C ILE A 65 6.94 7.34 -3.65
N CYS A 66 7.93 7.83 -2.91
CA CYS A 66 8.14 9.23 -2.56
C CYS A 66 6.91 9.97 -2.00
N ARG A 67 5.96 9.25 -1.37
CA ARG A 67 4.69 9.83 -0.91
C ARG A 67 4.84 11.02 0.04
N TRP A 68 5.91 11.05 0.84
CA TRP A 68 6.24 12.13 1.75
C TRP A 68 6.39 13.51 1.05
N GLN A 69 6.68 13.54 -0.26
CA GLN A 69 6.82 14.77 -1.04
C GLN A 69 5.50 15.53 -1.24
N ILE A 70 4.36 14.82 -1.12
CA ILE A 70 3.01 15.39 -1.19
C ILE A 70 2.31 15.13 0.16
N PRO A 71 2.63 15.88 1.22
CA PRO A 71 2.08 15.65 2.54
C PRO A 71 0.60 16.06 2.62
N ARG A 72 -0.18 15.31 3.43
CA ARG A 72 -1.61 15.59 3.67
C ARG A 72 -1.88 17.01 4.19
N SER A 73 -0.92 17.61 4.88
CA SER A 73 -1.04 18.96 5.47
C SER A 73 -1.14 20.08 4.44
N ARG A 74 -0.74 19.85 3.17
CA ARG A 74 -0.90 20.82 2.08
C ARG A 74 -2.32 20.95 1.53
N TYR A 75 -3.25 20.12 2.00
CA TYR A 75 -4.63 20.07 1.52
C TYR A 75 -5.62 20.42 2.66
N PRO A 76 -6.79 21.01 2.35
CA PRO A 76 -7.83 21.30 3.35
C PRO A 76 -8.17 20.09 4.22
N LYS A 77 -8.42 20.27 5.52
CA LYS A 77 -8.72 19.19 6.49
C LYS A 77 -10.16 18.66 6.41
N ASP A 78 -10.75 18.69 5.21
CA ASP A 78 -12.09 18.19 4.94
C ASP A 78 -12.05 16.92 4.07
N ARG A 79 -13.23 16.43 3.70
CA ARG A 79 -13.39 15.26 2.83
C ARG A 79 -12.89 15.53 1.42
N VAL A 80 -13.14 16.72 0.87
CA VAL A 80 -12.79 17.08 -0.52
C VAL A 80 -11.28 17.15 -0.68
N GLY A 81 -10.58 17.87 0.21
CA GLY A 81 -9.13 17.95 0.25
C GLY A 81 -8.47 16.60 0.48
N TYR A 82 -9.07 15.70 1.28
CA TYR A 82 -8.59 14.32 1.39
C TYR A 82 -8.70 13.55 0.07
N LEU A 83 -9.82 13.66 -0.64
CA LEU A 83 -10.02 12.97 -1.92
C LEU A 83 -9.08 13.51 -3.00
N GLN A 84 -8.89 14.84 -3.07
CA GLN A 84 -7.94 15.47 -3.98
C GLN A 84 -6.52 14.98 -3.72
N TRP A 85 -6.07 15.03 -2.47
CA TRP A 85 -4.74 14.52 -2.09
C TRP A 85 -4.53 13.07 -2.49
N ARG A 86 -5.55 12.22 -2.32
CA ARG A 86 -5.48 10.81 -2.71
C ARG A 86 -5.38 10.62 -4.22
N GLU A 87 -6.04 11.47 -5.02
CA GLU A 87 -5.94 11.40 -6.48
C GLU A 87 -4.60 11.93 -6.99
N ASP A 88 -4.09 13.02 -6.43
CA ASP A 88 -2.78 13.56 -6.76
C ASP A 88 -1.67 12.56 -6.44
N LEU A 89 -1.75 11.87 -5.28
CA LEU A 89 -0.79 10.82 -4.92
C LEU A 89 -0.78 9.67 -5.92
N LYS A 90 -1.94 9.18 -6.35
CA LYS A 90 -2.04 8.09 -7.34
C LYS A 90 -1.35 8.47 -8.65
N LYS A 91 -1.62 9.68 -9.15
CA LYS A 91 -0.98 10.20 -10.37
C LYS A 91 0.53 10.34 -10.18
N PHE A 92 0.95 10.96 -9.08
CA PHE A 92 2.36 11.13 -8.76
C PHE A 92 3.13 9.81 -8.67
N HIS A 93 2.59 8.79 -7.98
CA HIS A 93 3.23 7.48 -7.88
C HIS A 93 3.37 6.83 -9.26
N ALA A 94 2.31 6.87 -10.08
CA ALA A 94 2.33 6.35 -11.43
C ALA A 94 3.39 7.03 -12.32
N ASP A 95 3.46 8.37 -12.29
CA ASP A 95 4.39 9.17 -13.09
C ASP A 95 5.85 8.95 -12.63
N LYS A 96 6.08 8.96 -11.31
CA LYS A 96 7.42 8.74 -10.70
C LYS A 96 7.95 7.35 -11.04
N THR A 97 7.12 6.31 -10.90
CA THR A 97 7.53 4.95 -11.24
C THR A 97 7.76 4.78 -12.74
N SER A 98 6.87 5.31 -13.58
CA SER A 98 7.03 5.24 -15.04
C SER A 98 8.35 5.86 -15.50
N SER A 99 8.74 6.98 -14.90
CA SER A 99 10.03 7.64 -15.19
C SER A 99 11.23 6.75 -14.87
N LEU A 100 11.20 6.03 -13.74
CA LEU A 100 12.27 5.07 -13.39
C LEU A 100 12.31 3.87 -14.34
N LEU A 101 11.14 3.39 -14.77
CA LEU A 101 11.05 2.27 -15.71
C LEU A 101 11.55 2.64 -17.10
N HIS A 102 11.31 3.87 -17.56
CA HIS A 102 11.90 4.38 -18.79
C HIS A 102 13.44 4.40 -18.74
N GLN A 103 14.03 4.82 -17.61
CA GLN A 103 15.50 4.80 -17.43
C GLN A 103 16.10 3.39 -17.48
N LEU A 104 15.28 2.37 -17.23
CA LEU A 104 15.68 0.96 -17.29
C LEU A 104 15.24 0.29 -18.60
N ASP A 105 14.78 1.04 -19.60
CA ASP A 105 14.35 0.53 -20.91
C ASP A 105 13.26 -0.55 -20.81
N TYR A 106 12.28 -0.37 -19.93
CA TYR A 106 11.07 -1.20 -19.95
C TYR A 106 10.21 -0.88 -21.17
N ASP A 107 9.54 -1.90 -21.72
CA ASP A 107 8.57 -1.74 -22.80
C ASP A 107 7.34 -0.93 -22.36
N ALA A 108 6.68 -0.30 -23.34
CA ALA A 108 5.54 0.59 -23.10
C ALA A 108 4.37 -0.13 -22.40
N ASP A 109 4.12 -1.40 -22.74
CA ASP A 109 3.02 -2.18 -22.18
C ASP A 109 3.23 -2.43 -20.68
N THR A 110 4.45 -2.78 -20.27
CA THR A 110 4.81 -2.95 -18.86
C THR A 110 4.67 -1.65 -18.08
N ILE A 111 5.17 -0.54 -18.63
CA ILE A 111 5.06 0.79 -18.00
C ILE A 111 3.60 1.19 -17.84
N GLN A 112 2.79 1.03 -18.89
CA GLN A 112 1.37 1.33 -18.88
C GLN A 112 0.64 0.48 -17.84
N ARG A 113 0.95 -0.82 -17.75
CA ARG A 113 0.34 -1.71 -16.75
C ARG A 113 0.70 -1.29 -15.33
N VAL A 114 1.96 -0.98 -15.04
CA VAL A 114 2.39 -0.50 -13.71
C VAL A 114 1.68 0.81 -13.34
N SER A 115 1.66 1.78 -14.26
CA SER A 115 0.97 3.06 -14.07
C SER A 115 -0.52 2.87 -13.79
N PHE A 116 -1.18 1.99 -14.54
CA PHE A 116 -2.59 1.66 -14.35
C PHE A 116 -2.87 1.06 -12.96
N LEU A 117 -2.03 0.13 -12.50
CA LEU A 117 -2.17 -0.49 -11.18
C LEU A 117 -2.04 0.55 -10.05
N LEU A 118 -1.04 1.43 -10.12
CA LEU A 118 -0.79 2.47 -9.12
C LEU A 118 -1.94 3.49 -9.01
N GLN A 119 -2.67 3.73 -10.10
CA GLN A 119 -3.83 4.62 -10.11
C GLN A 119 -5.09 4.03 -9.44
N LYS A 120 -5.18 2.69 -9.34
CA LYS A 120 -6.28 1.98 -8.63
C LYS A 120 -7.70 2.37 -9.05
N LYS A 121 -7.91 2.73 -10.33
CA LYS A 121 -9.21 3.21 -10.84
C LYS A 121 -10.26 2.10 -11.04
N GLN A 122 -9.85 0.84 -11.12
CA GLN A 122 -10.73 -0.31 -11.42
C GLN A 122 -10.79 -1.37 -10.32
N LEU A 123 -10.82 -0.93 -9.06
CA LEU A 123 -10.99 -1.84 -7.92
C LEU A 123 -12.28 -2.68 -8.08
N LYS A 124 -12.20 -3.98 -7.76
CA LYS A 124 -13.24 -5.00 -7.97
C LYS A 124 -13.56 -5.37 -9.42
N LYS A 125 -12.94 -4.72 -10.41
CA LYS A 125 -13.11 -5.04 -11.85
C LYS A 125 -11.85 -5.64 -12.45
N ASP A 126 -10.70 -5.06 -12.17
CA ASP A 126 -9.40 -5.59 -12.55
C ASP A 126 -8.81 -6.44 -11.40
N TRP A 127 -8.42 -7.67 -11.72
CA TRP A 127 -7.98 -8.64 -10.73
C TRP A 127 -6.64 -8.27 -10.07
N GLU A 128 -5.71 -7.63 -10.78
CA GLU A 128 -4.43 -7.20 -10.17
C GLU A 128 -4.57 -5.89 -9.41
N VAL A 129 -5.46 -4.98 -9.84
CA VAL A 129 -5.83 -3.83 -9.00
C VAL A 129 -6.43 -4.32 -7.68
N GLN A 130 -7.26 -5.37 -7.73
CA GLN A 130 -7.79 -6.01 -6.53
C GLN A 130 -6.68 -6.62 -5.68
N LEU A 131 -5.73 -7.37 -6.27
CA LEU A 131 -4.60 -7.93 -5.53
C LEU A 131 -3.72 -6.84 -4.89
N LEU A 132 -3.45 -5.74 -5.59
CA LEU A 132 -2.66 -4.63 -5.06
C LEU A 132 -3.37 -3.94 -3.88
N GLU A 133 -4.69 -3.77 -3.94
CA GLU A 133 -5.46 -3.23 -2.81
C GLU A 133 -5.55 -4.22 -1.65
N ASP A 134 -5.70 -5.52 -1.93
CA ASP A 134 -5.67 -6.58 -0.92
C ASP A 134 -4.35 -6.56 -0.15
N VAL A 135 -3.22 -6.53 -0.87
CA VAL A 135 -1.88 -6.45 -0.25
C VAL A 135 -1.74 -5.17 0.57
N ALA A 136 -2.20 -4.02 0.07
CA ALA A 136 -2.15 -2.76 0.82
C ALA A 136 -2.98 -2.81 2.11
N CYS A 137 -4.17 -3.41 2.08
CA CYS A 137 -5.01 -3.60 3.25
C CYS A 137 -4.37 -4.57 4.26
N LEU A 138 -3.82 -5.69 3.78
CA LEU A 138 -3.13 -6.66 4.62
C LEU A 138 -1.89 -6.06 5.30
N VAL A 139 -1.11 -5.24 4.57
CA VAL A 139 0.02 -4.51 5.14
C VAL A 139 -0.44 -3.52 6.21
N PHE A 140 -1.52 -2.76 5.96
CA PHE A 140 -2.11 -1.88 6.98
C PHE A 140 -2.48 -2.67 8.24
N LEU A 141 -3.25 -3.75 8.10
CA LEU A 141 -3.70 -4.55 9.23
C LEU A 141 -2.53 -5.17 10.00
N ARG A 142 -1.53 -5.72 9.31
CA ARG A 142 -0.40 -6.41 9.95
C ARG A 142 0.58 -5.47 10.66
N TYR A 143 0.85 -4.30 10.09
CA TYR A 143 1.98 -3.48 10.53
C TYR A 143 1.60 -2.12 11.10
N TYR A 144 0.40 -1.61 10.80
CA TYR A 144 0.03 -0.23 11.09
C TYR A 144 -1.26 -0.09 11.90
N ALA A 145 -2.10 -1.13 11.97
CA ALA A 145 -3.38 -1.06 12.67
C ALA A 145 -3.22 -0.88 14.19
N GLU A 146 -2.28 -1.57 14.84
CA GLU A 146 -2.00 -1.42 16.27
C GLU A 146 -1.65 0.02 16.63
N ASP A 147 -0.68 0.59 15.93
CA ASP A 147 -0.31 1.99 16.06
C ASP A 147 -1.47 2.95 15.77
N PHE A 148 -2.36 2.57 14.85
CA PHE A 148 -3.51 3.37 14.45
C PHE A 148 -4.55 3.45 15.56
N ILE A 149 -4.81 2.34 16.28
CA ILE A 149 -5.81 2.33 17.37
C ILE A 149 -5.38 3.17 18.56
N HIS A 150 -4.08 3.24 18.86
CA HIS A 150 -3.57 4.08 19.95
C HIS A 150 -3.63 5.59 19.66
N LYS A 151 -3.87 5.97 18.41
CA LYS A 151 -3.83 7.39 17.95
C LYS A 151 -5.22 7.97 17.66
N HIS A 152 -6.28 7.16 17.72
CA HIS A 152 -7.62 7.56 17.31
C HIS A 152 -8.69 6.97 18.22
N THR A 153 -9.88 7.57 18.23
CA THR A 153 -11.03 7.03 18.97
C THR A 153 -11.54 5.74 18.35
N ASP A 154 -12.19 4.91 19.16
CA ASP A 154 -12.74 3.62 18.72
C ASP A 154 -13.71 3.78 17.55
N GLU A 155 -14.57 4.80 17.54
CA GLU A 155 -15.52 5.04 16.44
C GLU A 155 -14.78 5.33 15.13
N LYS A 156 -13.68 6.09 15.21
CA LYS A 156 -12.84 6.38 14.04
C LYS A 156 -12.15 5.12 13.57
N VAL A 157 -11.62 4.30 14.47
CA VAL A 157 -10.96 3.04 14.17
C VAL A 157 -11.92 2.08 13.49
N VAL A 158 -13.08 1.80 14.11
CA VAL A 158 -14.14 0.94 13.57
C VAL A 158 -14.56 1.41 12.18
N SER A 159 -14.74 2.72 11.97
CA SER A 159 -15.06 3.29 10.64
C SER A 159 -13.98 2.98 9.59
N ILE A 160 -12.69 3.05 9.96
CA ILE A 160 -11.58 2.76 9.05
C ILE A 160 -11.44 1.26 8.81
N LEU A 161 -11.54 0.42 9.84
CA LEU A 161 -11.51 -1.04 9.71
C LEU A 161 -12.62 -1.54 8.78
N LYS A 162 -13.85 -1.01 8.92
CA LYS A 162 -14.97 -1.28 7.98
C LYS A 162 -14.61 -0.92 6.54
N LYS A 163 -14.06 0.27 6.31
CA LYS A 163 -13.69 0.74 4.98
C LYS A 163 -12.57 -0.10 4.37
N THR A 164 -11.58 -0.50 5.17
CA THR A 164 -10.51 -1.42 4.78
C THR A 164 -11.10 -2.77 4.38
N TRP A 165 -11.97 -3.36 5.21
CA TRP A 165 -12.60 -4.64 4.96
C TRP A 165 -13.46 -4.67 3.69
N LYS A 166 -14.24 -3.61 3.43
CA LYS A 166 -15.12 -3.48 2.26
C LYS A 166 -14.38 -3.46 0.91
N LYS A 167 -13.09 -3.11 0.91
CA LYS A 167 -12.24 -3.10 -0.29
C LYS A 167 -11.57 -4.44 -0.56
N MET A 168 -11.37 -5.25 0.47
CA MET A 168 -10.68 -6.53 0.39
C MET A 168 -11.53 -7.60 -0.28
N SER A 169 -10.87 -8.48 -1.04
CA SER A 169 -11.45 -9.75 -1.51
C SER A 169 -11.71 -10.70 -0.34
N GLU A 170 -12.53 -11.73 -0.58
CA GLU A 170 -12.76 -12.78 0.41
C GLU A 170 -11.45 -13.50 0.81
N LYS A 171 -10.58 -13.77 -0.17
CA LYS A 171 -9.26 -14.38 0.08
C LYS A 171 -8.41 -13.51 1.00
N ALA A 172 -8.38 -12.19 0.79
CA ALA A 172 -7.64 -11.27 1.65
C ALA A 172 -8.24 -11.21 3.06
N ARG A 173 -9.57 -11.23 3.18
CA ARG A 173 -10.25 -11.26 4.50
C ARG A 173 -9.90 -12.53 5.28
N LYS A 174 -9.92 -13.69 4.64
CA LYS A 174 -9.46 -14.96 5.25
C LYS A 174 -8.03 -14.83 5.74
N LYS A 175 -7.13 -14.30 4.90
CA LYS A 175 -5.73 -14.10 5.29
C LYS A 175 -5.56 -13.13 6.48
N ALA A 176 -6.37 -12.08 6.54
CA ALA A 176 -6.32 -11.11 7.62
C ALA A 176 -6.75 -11.69 8.97
N ILE A 177 -7.67 -12.66 9.00
CA ILE A 177 -8.13 -13.30 10.26
C ILE A 177 -7.02 -14.19 10.85
N GLU A 178 -6.09 -14.69 10.03
CA GLU A 178 -4.94 -15.47 10.49
C GLU A 178 -3.88 -14.64 11.21
N PHE A 179 -3.96 -13.31 11.19
CA PHE A 179 -2.97 -12.47 11.85
C PHE A 179 -3.19 -12.44 13.37
N ASN A 180 -2.10 -12.43 14.12
CA ASN A 180 -2.15 -12.33 15.57
C ASN A 180 -2.24 -10.87 16.00
N TYR A 181 -3.47 -10.36 16.15
CA TYR A 181 -3.74 -9.01 16.66
C TYR A 181 -3.77 -8.99 18.19
N SER A 182 -3.53 -7.82 18.78
CA SER A 182 -3.78 -7.56 20.19
C SER A 182 -5.26 -7.75 20.54
N SER A 183 -5.56 -8.01 21.82
CA SER A 183 -6.94 -8.13 22.29
C SER A 183 -7.78 -6.87 21.96
N PRO A 184 -7.29 -5.63 22.19
CA PRO A 184 -8.02 -4.42 21.80
C PRO A 184 -8.31 -4.32 20.29
N LEU A 185 -7.32 -4.58 19.43
CA LEU A 185 -7.53 -4.53 17.98
C LEU A 185 -8.51 -5.61 17.50
N ASN A 186 -8.45 -6.81 18.08
CA ASN A 186 -9.42 -7.87 17.80
C ASN A 186 -10.86 -7.48 18.15
N GLN A 187 -11.06 -6.80 19.29
CA GLN A 187 -12.39 -6.33 19.69
C GLN A 187 -12.95 -5.31 18.70
N LEU A 188 -12.16 -4.30 18.34
CA LEU A 188 -12.56 -3.28 17.36
C LEU A 188 -12.78 -3.85 15.97
N LEU A 189 -12.00 -4.87 15.58
CA LEU A 189 -12.22 -5.60 14.33
C LEU A 189 -13.54 -6.35 14.35
N LYS A 190 -13.87 -7.07 15.43
CA LYS A 190 -15.18 -7.76 15.56
C LYS A 190 -16.35 -6.78 15.46
N GLU A 191 -16.29 -5.66 16.20
CA GLU A 191 -17.31 -4.63 16.13
C GLU A 191 -17.47 -4.07 14.69
N ALA A 192 -16.35 -3.85 14.00
CA ALA A 192 -16.36 -3.42 12.61
C ALA A 192 -17.05 -4.43 11.68
N LEU A 193 -16.99 -5.73 11.97
CA LEU A 193 -17.56 -6.78 11.15
C LEU A 193 -19.03 -7.05 11.46
N GLU A 194 -19.44 -7.03 12.72
CA GLU A 194 -20.82 -7.29 13.16
C GLU A 194 -21.82 -6.26 12.62
N GLN A 195 -21.41 -4.99 12.59
CA GLN A 195 -22.23 -3.89 12.06
C GLN A 195 -22.27 -3.84 10.51
N ASN A 196 -21.90 -4.92 9.80
CA ASN A 196 -22.16 -5.11 8.37
C ASN A 196 -23.27 -6.15 8.09
N SER A 197 -23.94 -6.64 9.15
CA SER A 197 -25.11 -7.53 9.06
C SER A 197 -26.39 -6.74 8.87
#